data_AF-A0A382JCC8-F1
#
_entry.id   AF-A0A382JCC8-F1
#
_cell.length_a   1.000
_cell.length_b   1.000
_cell.length_c   1.000
_cell.angle_alpha   90.00
_cell.angle_beta   90.00
_cell.angle_gamma   90.00
#
_symmetry.space_group_name_H-M   'P 1'
#
loop_
_entity.id
_entity.type
_entity.pdbx_description
1 polymer ?
#
loop_
_entity_poly.entity_id
_entity_poly.type
_entity_poly.pdbx_seq_one_letter_code
_entity_poly.pdbx_strand_id
1 'polypeptide(L)' 'KIEIFEPLIAPLDSDKPIGKLSMIYNDKVLAETPLYAEKNIKEDSLWGWLYDSAVLYLRKSEN' A
#
# COMPACT_ATOMS: atom_id res chain seq x y z
N LYS A 1 4.18 -11.47 -9.65
CA LYS A 1 4.53 -11.06 -8.27
C LYS A 1 3.93 -9.69 -8.01
N ILE A 2 3.29 -9.51 -6.87
CA ILE A 2 2.74 -8.23 -6.42
C ILE A 2 3.64 -7.70 -5.31
N GLU A 3 4.00 -6.43 -5.38
CA GLU A 3 4.75 -5.72 -4.34
C GLU A 3 3.97 -4.44 -4.00
N ILE A 4 3.69 -4.23 -2.71
CA ILE A 4 2.97 -3.06 -2.19
C ILE A 4 3.97 -2.17 -1.46
N PHE A 5 3.90 -0.86 -1.67
CA PHE A 5 4.74 0.10 -0.95
C PHE A 5 4.16 0.34 0.45
N GLU A 6 4.72 -0.35 1.45
CA GLU A 6 4.28 -0.22 2.85
C GLU A 6 5.03 0.90 3.60
N PRO A 7 4.39 1.57 4.57
CA PRO A 7 2.96 1.47 4.92
C PRO A 7 2.07 2.25 3.94
N LEU A 8 0.87 1.73 3.65
CA LEU A 8 -0.16 2.50 2.95
C LEU A 8 -0.86 3.42 3.94
N ILE A 9 -0.73 4.73 3.75
CA ILE A 9 -1.31 5.75 4.62
C ILE A 9 -2.26 6.59 3.76
N ALA A 10 -3.48 6.81 4.26
CA ALA A 10 -4.42 7.72 3.62
C ALA A 10 -3.90 9.17 3.64
N PRO A 11 -4.27 10.02 2.67
CA PRO A 11 -5.18 9.76 1.55
C PRO A 11 -4.50 8.95 0.44
N LEU A 12 -5.22 7.96 -0.12
CA LEU A 12 -4.79 7.22 -1.30
C LEU A 12 -5.57 7.74 -2.51
N ASP A 13 -4.83 8.33 -3.46
CA ASP A 13 -5.38 8.78 -4.74
C ASP A 13 -5.25 7.67 -5.79
N SER A 14 -6.28 7.48 -6.61
CA SER A 14 -6.33 6.49 -7.67
C SER A 14 -5.35 6.76 -8.83
N ASP A 15 -4.73 7.93 -8.86
CA ASP A 15 -3.70 8.32 -9.84
C ASP A 15 -2.27 8.13 -9.31
N LYS A 16 -2.11 7.78 -8.02
CA LYS A 16 -0.81 7.51 -7.39
C LYS A 16 -0.55 6.01 -7.31
N PRO A 17 0.62 5.55 -7.76
CA PRO A 17 0.97 4.15 -7.66
C PRO A 17 1.18 3.74 -6.19
N ILE A 18 0.50 2.69 -5.76
CA ILE A 18 0.60 2.09 -4.42
C ILE A 18 1.52 0.87 -4.39
N GLY A 19 2.03 0.47 -5.55
CA GLY A 19 2.86 -0.72 -5.68
C GLY A 19 3.14 -1.07 -7.13
N LYS A 20 3.51 -2.32 -7.35
CA LYS A 20 3.96 -2.84 -8.63
C LYS A 20 3.52 -4.28 -8.85
N LEU A 21 3.11 -4.58 -10.08
CA LEU A 21 2.84 -5.92 -10.56
C LEU A 21 3.91 -6.30 -11.58
N SER A 22 4.66 -7.36 -11.28
CA SER A 22 5.67 -7.92 -12.17
C SER A 22 5.25 -9.29 -12.69
N MET A 23 5.26 -9.47 -14.01
CA MET A 23 5.11 -10.77 -14.67
C MET A 23 6.49 -11.44 -14.75
N ILE A 24 6.63 -12.63 -14.16
CA ILE A 24 7.91 -13.34 -14.04
C ILE A 24 7.80 -14.69 -14.74
N TYR A 25 8.80 -15.03 -15.54
CA TYR A 25 8.95 -16.33 -16.18
C TYR A 25 10.41 -16.76 -16.15
N ASN A 26 10.71 -17.97 -15.67
CA ASN A 26 12.07 -18.49 -15.48
C ASN A 26 13.00 -17.47 -14.78
N ASP A 27 12.55 -16.95 -13.64
CA ASP A 27 13.26 -15.94 -12.82
C ASP A 27 13.57 -14.61 -13.52
N LYS A 28 13.10 -14.41 -14.75
CA LYS A 28 13.22 -13.16 -15.49
C LYS A 28 11.92 -12.38 -15.43
N VAL A 29 12.03 -11.08 -15.15
CA VAL A 29 10.91 -10.16 -15.26
C VAL A 29 10.63 -9.89 -16.74
N LEU A 30 9.43 -10.25 -17.19
CA LEU A 30 8.97 -10.06 -18.57
C LEU A 30 8.27 -8.72 -18.78
N ALA A 31 7.50 -8.27 -17.79
CA ALA A 31 6.76 -7.02 -17.83
C ALA A 31 6.50 -6.50 -16.41
N GLU A 32 6.38 -5.18 -16.29
CA GLU A 32 6.11 -4.51 -15.03
C GLU A 32 5.09 -3.39 -15.25
N THR A 33 4.12 -3.29 -14.35
CA THR A 33 3.12 -2.22 -14.36
C THR A 33 2.95 -1.63 -12.96
N PRO A 34 2.77 -0.31 -12.84
CA PRO A 34 2.35 0.28 -11.57
C PRO A 34 0.97 -0.26 -11.17
N LEU A 35 0.78 -0.46 -9.86
CA LEU A 35 -0.51 -0.77 -9.25
C LEU A 35 -1.09 0.49 -8.64
N TYR A 36 -2.39 0.71 -8.85
CA TYR A 36 -3.12 1.86 -8.35
C TYR A 36 -4.23 1.40 -7.40
N ALA A 37 -4.66 2.29 -6.51
CA ALA A 37 -5.82 2.04 -5.67
C ALA A 37 -7.10 2.04 -6.54
N GLU A 38 -7.94 1.02 -6.37
CA GLU A 38 -9.22 0.91 -7.10
C GLU A 38 -10.17 2.08 -6.76
N LYS A 39 -10.10 2.58 -5.53
CA LYS A 39 -10.96 3.65 -5.02
C LYS A 39 -10.10 4.68 -4.30
N ASN A 40 -10.52 5.94 -4.40
CA ASN A 40 -9.96 7.01 -3.60
C ASN A 40 -10.29 6.77 -2.13
N ILE A 41 -9.27 6.65 -1.29
CA ILE A 41 -9.41 6.57 0.17
C ILE A 41 -9.06 7.94 0.73
N LYS A 42 -10.05 8.64 1.28
CA LYS A 42 -9.81 9.94 1.94
C LYS A 42 -9.12 9.72 3.27
N GLU A 43 -8.32 10.71 3.67
CA GLU A 43 -7.85 10.81 5.05
C GLU A 43 -9.07 10.94 5.98
N ASP A 44 -9.13 10.11 7.02
CA ASP A 44 -10.08 10.32 8.10
C ASP A 44 -9.64 11.53 8.95
N SER A 45 -10.43 11.96 9.93
CA SER A 45 -10.02 13.02 10.86
C SER A 45 -8.66 12.69 11.52
N LEU A 46 -7.84 13.69 11.85
CA LEU A 46 -6.49 13.53 12.41
C LEU A 46 -6.39 12.55 13.60
N TRP A 47 -7.49 12.34 14.33
CA TRP A 47 -7.62 11.37 15.42
C TRP A 47 -7.77 9.92 14.94
N GLY A 48 -8.41 9.68 13.79
CA GLY A 48 -8.45 8.37 13.13
C GLY A 48 -7.07 7.95 12.62
N TRP A 49 -6.32 8.88 12.01
CA TRP A 49 -4.94 8.63 11.59
C TRP A 49 -4.01 8.27 12.76
N LEU A 50 -4.14 8.99 13.89
CA LEU A 50 -3.38 8.70 15.12
C LEU A 50 -3.76 7.32 15.70
N TYR A 51 -5.04 6.98 15.72
CA TYR A 51 -5.52 5.69 16.21
C TYR A 51 -4.98 4.53 15.34
N ASP A 52 -5.10 4.64 14.01
CA ASP A 52 -4.60 3.62 13.08
C ASP A 52 -3.09 3.44 13.18
N SER A 53 -2.33 4.54 13.29
CA SER A 53 -0.88 4.50 13.49
C SER A 53 -0.50 3.79 14.79
N ALA A 54 -1.23 4.03 15.88
CA ALA A 54 -1.00 3.35 17.16
C ALA A 54 -1.34 1.85 17.09
N VAL A 55 -2.46 1.48 16.45
CA VAL A 55 -2.86 0.08 16.24
C VAL A 55 -1.84 -0.68 15.40
N LEU A 56 -1.35 -0.10 14.30
CA LEU A 56 -0.33 -0.71 13.45
C LEU A 56 1.00 -0.91 14.19
N TYR A 57 1.41 0.08 15.01
CA TYR A 57 2.62 -0.03 15.80
C TYR A 57 2.52 -1.14 16.86
N LEU A 58 1.40 -1.22 17.58
CA LEU A 58 1.16 -2.26 18.59
C LEU A 58 1.14 -3.66 17.97
N ARG A 59 0.46 -3.84 16.84
CA ARG A 59 0.39 -5.13 16.14
C ARG A 59 1.75 -5.59 15.59
N LYS A 60 2.65 -4.66 15.25
CA LYS A 60 4.02 -4.96 14.85
C LYS A 60 4.91 -5.38 16.03
N SER A 61 4.58 -4.97 17.25
CA SER A 61 5.32 -5.36 18.46
C SER A 61 5.03 -6.79 18.93
N GLU A 62 3.95 -7.40 18.46
CA GLU A 62 3.51 -8.74 18.88
C GLU A 62 3.95 -9.87 17.92
N ASN A 63 4.66 -9.54 16.84
CA ASN A 63 5.28 -10.47 15.88
C ASN A 63 6.79 -10.26 15.82
#